data_AF-A0A820BH70-F1
#
_entry.id   AF-A0A820BH70-F1
#
_cell.length_a   1.000
_cell.length_b   1.000
_cell.length_c   1.000
_cell.angle_alpha   90.00
_cell.angle_beta   90.00
_cell.angle_gamma   90.00
#
_symmetry.space_group_name_H-M   'P 1'
#
loop_
_entity.id
_entity.type
_entity.pdbx_description
1 polymer ?
#
loop_
_entity_poly.entity_id
_entity_poly.type
_entity_poly.pdbx_seq_one_letter_code
_entity_poly.pdbx_strand_id
1 'polypeptide(L)'
;MRLPRGVGISIDRSSGRLMAPAVQLTYPSAGSRTWTDGHTGAIFDLFNEATLGPANRVAAAYDTARVQIFHNASHLNAAWRQTFADGKVRGGELARRPEMFEYYENYFNHEEALALSQRVIGLYTLTINASAVQLNEFARHALSHLTATFDSDLYEDLINTWGTHIITRSLVGGMIEERAKVPRCSRIFDNARLAHCIPFSDRGPISSNCTYYTDQMRLISKRRLGGDVEIDNDNEWKRTLATGPALLQILEMVPWYDFITDKAVKQNLITIMRYRQTNFDFSQAESARLVDSRLQPCISGS
;
A
#
# COMPACT_ATOMS: atom_id res chain seq x y z
N MET A 1 13.05 23.41 3.14
CA MET A 1 11.82 22.86 2.50
C MET A 1 11.06 22.09 3.55
N ARG A 2 9.72 21.98 3.49
CA ARG A 2 8.98 21.21 4.49
C ARG A 2 9.03 19.71 4.16
N LEU A 3 9.26 18.85 5.15
CA LEU A 3 9.25 17.40 4.93
C LEU A 3 7.84 16.93 4.49
N PRO A 4 7.73 16.10 3.44
CA PRO A 4 6.47 15.47 3.05
C PRO A 4 5.87 14.64 4.19
N ARG A 5 4.54 14.76 4.36
CA ARG A 5 3.79 14.04 5.39
C ARG A 5 3.61 12.57 5.03
N GLY A 6 3.97 11.67 5.94
CA GLY A 6 3.64 10.24 5.87
C GLY A 6 2.92 9.73 7.12
N VAL A 7 2.62 10.60 8.08
CA VAL A 7 1.99 10.26 9.38
C VAL A 7 0.97 11.34 9.73
N GLY A 8 0.09 11.05 10.68
CA GLY A 8 -1.00 11.94 11.06
C GLY A 8 -2.11 12.05 10.01
N ILE A 9 -2.02 11.23 8.95
CA ILE A 9 -3.01 11.05 7.91
C ILE A 9 -3.89 9.89 8.32
N SER A 10 -5.20 10.02 8.13
CA SER A 10 -6.09 8.91 8.42
C SER A 10 -6.18 7.91 7.27
N ILE A 11 -6.63 6.70 7.58
CA ILE A 11 -6.76 5.61 6.63
C ILE A 11 -8.00 4.78 6.95
N ASP A 12 -8.72 4.35 5.91
CA ASP A 12 -9.64 3.24 6.05
C ASP A 12 -8.87 1.92 5.87
N ARG A 13 -8.57 1.26 6.99
CA ARG A 13 -7.85 -0.02 7.02
C ARG A 13 -8.49 -1.09 6.14
N SER A 14 -9.80 -1.06 5.92
CA SER A 14 -10.47 -2.06 5.10
C SER A 14 -10.05 -1.96 3.63
N SER A 15 -9.99 -0.74 3.10
CA SER A 15 -9.67 -0.44 1.70
C SER A 15 -8.24 0.02 1.46
N GLY A 16 -7.47 0.32 2.51
CA GLY A 16 -6.17 0.95 2.37
C GLY A 16 -6.20 2.40 1.89
N ARG A 17 -7.40 2.99 1.70
CA ARG A 17 -7.56 4.34 1.16
C ARG A 17 -7.10 5.39 2.17
N LEU A 18 -6.21 6.28 1.74
CA LEU A 18 -5.82 7.44 2.53
C LEU A 18 -6.99 8.44 2.62
N MET A 19 -7.15 9.02 3.79
CA MET A 19 -8.27 9.91 4.14
C MET A 19 -7.75 11.28 4.55
N ALA A 20 -8.62 12.11 5.12
CA ALA A 20 -8.24 13.43 5.59
C ALA A 20 -7.12 13.38 6.66
N PRO A 21 -6.22 14.38 6.70
CA PRO A 21 -5.22 14.51 7.75
C PRO A 21 -5.89 14.84 9.08
N ALA A 22 -5.65 14.04 10.12
CA ALA A 22 -6.32 14.15 11.42
C ALA A 22 -5.46 14.80 12.51
N VAL A 23 -4.14 14.76 12.38
CA VAL A 23 -3.23 15.24 13.42
C VAL A 23 -2.76 16.65 13.11
N GLN A 24 -2.74 17.49 14.15
CA GLN A 24 -2.10 18.79 14.11
C GLN A 24 -0.58 18.59 14.13
N LEU A 25 0.07 18.77 12.99
CA LEU A 25 1.52 18.76 12.88
C LEU A 25 2.03 20.19 12.74
N THR A 26 2.94 20.59 13.62
CA THR A 26 3.52 21.93 13.63
C THR A 26 4.98 21.91 13.23
N TYR A 27 5.42 22.95 12.55
CA TYR A 27 6.84 23.16 12.23
C TYR A 27 7.44 24.14 13.22
N PRO A 28 8.65 23.89 13.74
CA PRO A 28 9.36 24.91 14.48
C PRO A 28 9.84 26.02 13.52
N SER A 29 10.49 27.02 14.07
CA SER A 29 11.23 28.03 13.30
C SER A 29 12.15 27.36 12.28
N ALA A 30 12.15 27.86 11.04
CA ALA A 30 12.89 27.27 9.94
C ALA A 30 14.37 27.03 10.30
N GLY A 31 14.91 25.86 9.96
CA GLY A 31 16.30 25.50 10.23
C GLY A 31 16.59 25.02 11.66
N SER A 32 15.64 25.08 12.60
CA SER A 32 15.91 24.64 13.98
C SER A 32 15.84 23.13 14.19
N ARG A 33 15.10 22.42 13.34
CA ARG A 33 14.96 20.96 13.37
C ARG A 33 14.89 20.46 11.94
N THR A 34 16.03 20.01 11.43
CA THR A 34 16.16 19.64 10.02
C THR A 34 16.61 18.20 9.83
N TRP A 35 16.24 17.64 8.69
CA TRP A 35 16.78 16.41 8.15
C TRP A 35 17.47 16.70 6.82
N THR A 36 18.62 16.06 6.60
CA THR A 36 19.33 16.13 5.34
C THR A 36 19.17 14.79 4.63
N ASP A 37 18.65 14.83 3.41
CA ASP A 37 18.59 13.65 2.57
C ASP A 37 20.00 13.17 2.23
N GLY A 38 20.29 11.90 2.53
CA GLY A 38 21.60 11.30 2.29
C GLY A 38 21.93 11.10 0.80
N HIS A 39 20.92 11.14 -0.09
CA HIS A 39 21.14 10.94 -1.53
C HIS A 39 21.36 12.26 -2.29
N THR A 40 20.55 13.27 -2.01
CA THR A 40 20.58 14.57 -2.72
C THR A 40 21.28 15.68 -1.92
N GLY A 41 21.47 15.51 -0.62
CA GLY A 41 21.94 16.58 0.27
C GLY A 41 20.90 17.65 0.57
N ALA A 42 19.66 17.50 0.09
CA ALA A 42 18.59 18.46 0.34
C ALA A 42 18.19 18.49 1.82
N ILE A 43 17.88 19.70 2.32
CA ILE A 43 17.56 19.93 3.74
C ILE A 43 16.07 20.24 3.91
N PHE A 44 15.44 19.50 4.83
CA PHE A 44 14.01 19.58 5.12
C PHE A 44 13.74 19.91 6.59
N ASP A 45 12.82 20.82 6.85
CA ASP A 45 12.29 21.10 8.18
C ASP A 45 11.41 19.95 8.65
N LEU A 46 11.56 19.57 9.91
CA LEU A 46 10.84 18.47 10.56
C LEU A 46 9.70 18.99 11.43
N PHE A 47 8.65 18.17 11.55
CA PHE A 47 7.58 18.42 12.51
C PHE A 47 8.09 18.34 13.95
N ASN A 48 7.46 19.10 14.85
CA ASN A 48 7.74 19.04 16.28
C ASN A 48 7.35 17.68 16.88
N GLU A 49 6.24 17.13 16.39
CA GLU A 49 5.63 15.91 16.91
C GLU A 49 6.25 14.63 16.35
N ALA A 50 7.05 14.75 15.28
CA ALA A 50 7.59 13.61 14.55
C ALA A 50 9.08 13.38 14.81
N THR A 51 9.47 12.11 14.85
CA THR A 51 10.85 11.65 14.82
C THR A 51 11.13 10.96 13.50
N LEU A 52 12.34 11.16 13.00
CA LEU A 52 12.84 10.42 11.85
C LEU A 52 13.77 9.31 12.31
N GLY A 53 13.44 8.10 11.88
CA GLY A 53 14.37 6.99 11.90
C GLY A 53 15.13 6.94 10.57
N PRO A 54 16.44 6.68 10.59
CA PRO A 54 17.20 6.53 9.36
C PRO A 54 16.62 5.38 8.54
N ALA A 55 16.70 5.51 7.20
CA ALA A 55 16.33 4.42 6.32
C ALA A 55 17.22 3.22 6.56
N ASN A 56 18.56 3.35 6.56
CA ASN A 56 19.69 2.39 6.74
C ASN A 56 19.47 0.87 7.02
N ARG A 57 18.31 0.38 7.48
CA ARG A 57 17.72 -0.91 7.06
C ARG A 57 17.08 -0.89 5.64
N VAL A 58 16.98 0.24 4.97
CA VAL A 58 16.03 0.45 3.86
C VAL A 58 16.72 0.85 2.54
N ALA A 59 18.03 1.12 2.52
CA ALA A 59 18.79 1.26 1.27
C ALA A 59 19.18 -0.09 0.62
N ALA A 60 18.93 -1.24 1.28
CA ALA A 60 19.29 -2.57 0.74
C ALA A 60 18.28 -3.69 1.04
N ALA A 61 17.34 -3.54 2.00
CA ALA A 61 16.49 -4.68 2.40
C ALA A 61 15.38 -5.04 1.40
N TYR A 62 15.12 -4.23 0.38
CA TYR A 62 14.00 -4.48 -0.54
C TYR A 62 14.38 -4.57 -2.02
N ASP A 63 15.68 -4.61 -2.34
CA ASP A 63 16.18 -4.75 -3.71
C ASP A 63 16.48 -6.21 -4.13
N THR A 64 15.75 -7.18 -3.57
CA THR A 64 15.92 -8.60 -3.94
C THR A 64 14.63 -9.20 -4.50
N ALA A 65 14.16 -8.60 -5.59
CA ALA A 65 13.56 -9.28 -6.75
C ALA A 65 12.65 -10.52 -6.50
N ARG A 66 11.69 -10.43 -5.59
CA ARG A 66 10.64 -11.46 -5.45
C ARG A 66 9.51 -11.18 -6.43
N VAL A 67 9.68 -11.62 -7.67
CA VAL A 67 8.55 -11.73 -8.58
C VAL A 67 7.59 -12.75 -8.00
N GLN A 68 6.38 -12.30 -7.68
CA GLN A 68 5.32 -13.15 -7.17
C GLN A 68 4.40 -13.49 -8.32
N ILE A 69 4.09 -14.78 -8.46
CA ILE A 69 3.18 -15.27 -9.49
C ILE A 69 1.89 -15.71 -8.80
N PHE A 70 0.80 -15.08 -9.19
CA PHE A 70 -0.54 -15.37 -8.75
C PHE A 70 -1.25 -16.10 -9.88
N HIS A 71 -1.71 -17.32 -9.60
CA HIS A 71 -2.37 -18.17 -10.59
C HIS A 71 -3.87 -17.89 -10.72
N ASN A 72 -4.44 -17.18 -9.77
CA ASN A 72 -5.87 -16.89 -9.66
C ASN A 72 -6.10 -15.66 -8.76
N ALA A 73 -7.33 -15.16 -8.76
CA ALA A 73 -7.71 -13.98 -8.00
C ALA A 73 -7.67 -14.23 -6.49
N SER A 74 -8.04 -15.42 -6.02
CA SER A 74 -8.00 -15.75 -4.59
C SER A 74 -6.58 -15.73 -4.01
N HIS A 75 -5.58 -16.19 -4.77
CA HIS A 75 -4.17 -16.14 -4.36
C HIS A 75 -3.69 -14.69 -4.22
N LEU A 76 -4.04 -13.82 -5.17
CA LEU A 76 -3.72 -12.41 -5.09
C LEU A 76 -4.43 -11.73 -3.92
N ASN A 77 -5.73 -11.96 -3.76
CA ASN A 77 -6.54 -11.43 -2.66
C ASN A 77 -5.96 -11.84 -1.29
N ALA A 78 -5.58 -13.10 -1.13
CA ALA A 78 -4.98 -13.60 0.12
C ALA A 78 -3.63 -12.93 0.41
N ALA A 79 -2.78 -12.78 -0.60
CA ALA A 79 -1.50 -12.09 -0.45
C ALA A 79 -1.70 -10.61 -0.08
N TRP A 80 -2.65 -9.92 -0.71
CA TRP A 80 -3.00 -8.55 -0.35
C TRP A 80 -3.47 -8.47 1.10
N ARG A 81 -4.44 -9.27 1.53
CA ARG A 81 -4.91 -9.27 2.93
C ARG A 81 -3.80 -9.51 3.94
N GLN A 82 -2.90 -10.45 3.67
CA GLN A 82 -1.76 -10.69 4.54
C GLN A 82 -0.84 -9.47 4.60
N THR A 83 -0.62 -8.82 3.45
CA THR A 83 0.22 -7.61 3.35
C THR A 83 -0.43 -6.46 4.15
N PHE A 84 -1.75 -6.27 4.05
CA PHE A 84 -2.52 -5.33 4.88
C PHE A 84 -2.48 -5.66 6.39
N ALA A 85 -2.60 -6.94 6.74
CA ALA A 85 -2.51 -7.39 8.14
C ALA A 85 -1.13 -7.09 8.76
N ASP A 86 -0.07 -7.17 7.95
CA ASP A 86 1.31 -6.86 8.35
C ASP A 86 1.61 -5.34 8.36
N GLY A 87 0.61 -4.46 8.15
CA GLY A 87 0.83 -3.01 7.96
C GLY A 87 1.50 -2.65 6.63
N LYS A 88 1.74 -3.63 5.77
CA LYS A 88 2.27 -3.39 4.43
C LYS A 88 1.12 -2.92 3.53
N VAL A 89 0.75 -1.65 3.61
CA VAL A 89 -0.06 -1.04 2.56
C VAL A 89 0.87 -0.69 1.42
N ARG A 90 1.08 -1.63 0.48
CA ARG A 90 1.83 -1.39 -0.75
C ARG A 90 0.93 -0.65 -1.73
N GLY A 91 1.47 0.36 -2.41
CA GLY A 91 0.69 1.31 -3.20
C GLY A 91 -0.32 0.66 -4.16
N GLY A 92 -1.46 1.32 -4.31
CA GLY A 92 -2.67 0.80 -4.94
C GLY A 92 -3.78 0.70 -3.90
N GLU A 93 -4.70 1.66 -3.91
CA GLU A 93 -5.91 1.60 -3.09
C GLU A 93 -6.66 0.28 -3.39
N LEU A 94 -7.16 -0.40 -2.35
CA LEU A 94 -8.11 -1.48 -2.58
C LEU A 94 -9.46 -0.85 -2.90
N ALA A 95 -9.89 -1.09 -4.11
CA ALA A 95 -11.08 -0.54 -4.70
C ALA A 95 -12.35 -1.25 -4.15
N ARG A 96 -13.54 -0.70 -4.41
CA ARG A 96 -14.84 -1.33 -4.05
C ARG A 96 -15.12 -2.55 -4.94
N ARG A 97 -16.18 -3.33 -4.62
CA ARG A 97 -16.54 -4.58 -5.33
C ARG A 97 -16.46 -4.55 -6.86
N PRO A 98 -17.12 -3.61 -7.57
CA PRO A 98 -17.11 -3.62 -9.03
C PRO A 98 -15.68 -3.41 -9.57
N GLU A 99 -14.96 -2.48 -8.96
CA GLU A 99 -13.57 -2.16 -9.31
C GLU A 99 -12.63 -3.35 -9.05
N MET A 100 -12.84 -4.10 -7.96
CA MET A 100 -12.05 -5.30 -7.65
C MET A 100 -12.35 -6.47 -8.57
N PHE A 101 -13.62 -6.66 -8.96
CA PHE A 101 -14.00 -7.69 -9.93
C PHE A 101 -13.37 -7.40 -11.30
N GLU A 102 -13.54 -6.18 -11.81
CA GLU A 102 -12.91 -5.72 -13.06
C GLU A 102 -11.38 -5.80 -12.99
N TYR A 103 -10.80 -5.44 -11.85
CA TYR A 103 -9.36 -5.59 -11.62
C TYR A 103 -8.94 -7.06 -11.79
N TYR A 104 -9.61 -8.00 -11.14
CA TYR A 104 -9.26 -9.42 -11.25
C TYR A 104 -9.47 -9.97 -12.65
N GLU A 105 -10.58 -9.64 -13.33
CA GLU A 105 -10.83 -10.07 -14.71
C GLU A 105 -9.75 -9.59 -15.69
N ASN A 106 -9.19 -8.40 -15.47
CA ASN A 106 -8.13 -7.88 -16.33
C ASN A 106 -6.86 -8.73 -16.29
N TYR A 107 -6.58 -9.44 -15.20
CA TYR A 107 -5.34 -10.21 -15.02
C TYR A 107 -5.51 -11.72 -15.08
N PHE A 108 -6.68 -12.25 -14.72
CA PHE A 108 -6.92 -13.69 -14.62
C PHE A 108 -7.96 -14.14 -15.65
N ASN A 109 -7.54 -15.05 -16.52
CA ASN A 109 -8.44 -15.79 -17.41
C ASN A 109 -7.94 -17.22 -17.57
N HIS A 110 -8.55 -17.99 -18.47
CA HIS A 110 -8.21 -19.39 -18.65
C HIS A 110 -6.71 -19.65 -18.86
N GLU A 111 -6.03 -18.78 -19.59
CA GLU A 111 -4.63 -18.99 -20.02
C GLU A 111 -3.64 -18.14 -19.23
N GLU A 112 -4.09 -17.07 -18.57
CA GLU A 112 -3.22 -16.05 -18.00
C GLU A 112 -3.24 -16.02 -16.46
N ALA A 113 -2.04 -15.89 -15.90
CA ALA A 113 -1.72 -15.64 -14.50
C ALA A 113 -0.99 -14.29 -14.37
N LEU A 114 -0.95 -13.72 -13.17
CA LEU A 114 -0.30 -12.44 -12.91
C LEU A 114 1.08 -12.64 -12.28
N ALA A 115 2.12 -12.11 -12.91
CA ALA A 115 3.41 -11.88 -12.29
C ALA A 115 3.54 -10.42 -11.84
N LEU A 116 3.89 -10.21 -10.58
CA LEU A 116 4.07 -8.89 -9.97
C LEU A 116 5.50 -8.74 -9.43
N SER A 117 6.18 -7.67 -9.83
CA SER A 117 7.43 -7.21 -9.23
C SER A 117 7.21 -5.87 -8.55
N GLN A 118 7.72 -5.72 -7.33
CA GLN A 118 7.72 -4.46 -6.61
C GLN A 118 9.11 -4.21 -6.06
N ARG A 119 9.72 -3.10 -6.47
CA ARG A 119 11.02 -2.63 -5.98
C ARG A 119 10.80 -1.35 -5.19
N VAL A 120 11.13 -1.41 -3.90
CA VAL A 120 10.92 -0.31 -2.96
C VAL A 120 12.25 0.34 -2.61
N ILE A 121 12.28 1.66 -2.63
CA ILE A 121 13.43 2.50 -2.27
C ILE A 121 12.95 3.44 -1.17
N GLY A 122 13.15 3.06 0.09
CA GLY A 122 12.74 3.93 1.18
C GLY A 122 13.84 4.93 1.57
N LEU A 123 13.42 6.16 1.82
CA LEU A 123 14.28 7.28 2.20
C LEU A 123 14.36 7.45 3.71
N TYR A 124 13.23 7.26 4.39
CA TYR A 124 13.14 7.41 5.84
C TYR A 124 11.93 6.71 6.42
N THR A 125 11.97 6.51 7.74
CA THR A 125 10.78 6.17 8.52
C THR A 125 10.37 7.37 9.36
N LEU A 126 9.08 7.68 9.36
CA LEU A 126 8.51 8.80 10.10
C LEU A 126 7.61 8.24 11.21
N THR A 127 7.78 8.73 12.43
CA THR A 127 7.01 8.28 13.60
C THR A 127 6.47 9.48 14.36
N ILE A 128 5.21 9.45 14.78
CA ILE A 128 4.65 10.35 15.79
C ILE A 128 4.32 9.53 17.04
N ASN A 129 4.50 10.13 18.21
CA ASN A 129 4.15 9.47 19.47
C ASN A 129 2.62 9.36 19.58
N ALA A 130 2.09 8.14 19.47
CA ALA A 130 0.67 7.82 19.56
C ALA A 130 -0.01 8.42 20.80
N SER A 131 0.66 8.37 21.97
CA SER A 131 0.12 8.88 23.23
C SER A 131 0.11 10.41 23.34
N ALA A 132 0.80 11.09 22.44
CA ALA A 132 0.88 12.55 22.40
C ALA A 132 0.21 13.13 21.14
N VAL A 133 -0.55 12.32 20.40
CA VAL A 133 -1.25 12.76 19.19
C VAL A 133 -2.27 13.83 19.55
N GLN A 134 -2.07 15.04 19.00
CA GLN A 134 -3.04 16.12 19.07
C GLN A 134 -3.85 16.14 17.79
N LEU A 135 -5.16 15.85 17.90
CA LEU A 135 -6.08 15.96 16.78
C LEU A 135 -6.25 17.43 16.37
N ASN A 136 -6.30 17.69 15.07
CA ASN A 136 -6.64 19.01 14.56
C ASN A 136 -8.09 19.39 14.90
N GLU A 137 -8.46 20.65 14.67
CA GLU A 137 -9.79 21.15 15.04
C GLU A 137 -10.93 20.41 14.34
N PHE A 138 -10.77 20.06 13.05
CA PHE A 138 -11.79 19.37 12.26
C PHE A 138 -12.01 17.94 12.76
N ALA A 139 -10.94 17.22 13.06
CA ALA A 139 -10.99 15.89 13.63
C ALA A 139 -11.65 15.89 15.01
N ARG A 140 -11.28 16.83 15.89
CA ARG A 140 -11.91 16.98 17.22
C ARG A 140 -13.40 17.29 17.12
N HIS A 141 -13.75 18.21 16.22
CA HIS A 141 -15.14 18.57 15.94
C HIS A 141 -15.93 17.37 15.41
N ALA A 142 -15.37 16.58 14.50
CA ALA A 142 -16.04 15.38 13.98
C ALA A 142 -16.33 14.37 15.11
N LEU A 143 -15.36 14.13 16.01
CA LEU A 143 -15.58 13.23 17.15
C LEU A 143 -16.61 13.77 18.16
N SER A 144 -16.68 15.09 18.35
CA SER A 144 -17.63 15.68 19.31
C SER A 144 -19.10 15.59 18.86
N HIS A 145 -19.36 15.26 17.60
CA HIS A 145 -20.71 15.07 17.07
C HIS A 145 -21.24 13.66 17.25
N LEU A 146 -20.39 12.70 17.62
CA LEU A 146 -20.82 11.32 17.85
C LEU A 146 -21.67 11.22 19.12
N THR A 147 -22.73 10.42 19.06
CA THR A 147 -23.71 10.27 20.14
C THR A 147 -23.67 8.87 20.75
N ALA A 148 -24.08 8.76 22.02
CA ALA A 148 -24.12 7.47 22.73
C ALA A 148 -25.19 6.52 22.16
N THR A 149 -26.31 7.07 21.68
CA THR A 149 -27.31 6.32 20.92
C THR A 149 -26.75 5.97 19.55
N PHE A 150 -26.79 4.69 19.18
CA PHE A 150 -26.24 4.27 17.89
C PHE A 150 -27.10 4.77 16.73
N ASP A 151 -26.48 5.58 15.88
CA ASP A 151 -26.99 6.05 14.59
C ASP A 151 -26.00 5.57 13.51
N SER A 152 -26.41 4.66 12.64
CA SER A 152 -25.49 4.10 11.65
C SER A 152 -24.96 5.13 10.67
N ASP A 153 -25.77 6.10 10.28
CA ASP A 153 -25.46 7.04 9.21
C ASP A 153 -24.42 8.05 9.69
N LEU A 154 -24.61 8.57 10.91
CA LEU A 154 -23.64 9.45 11.57
C LEU A 154 -22.24 8.82 11.70
N TYR A 155 -22.19 7.55 12.09
CA TYR A 155 -20.91 6.85 12.28
C TYR A 155 -20.27 6.43 10.95
N GLU A 156 -21.07 6.07 9.93
CA GLU A 156 -20.54 5.82 8.58
C GLU A 156 -20.02 7.10 7.93
N ASP A 157 -20.65 8.26 8.14
CA ASP A 157 -20.17 9.55 7.64
C ASP A 157 -18.79 9.92 8.20
N LEU A 158 -18.58 9.65 9.50
CA LEU A 158 -17.25 9.77 10.11
C LEU A 158 -16.25 8.86 9.39
N ILE A 159 -16.56 7.57 9.22
CA ILE A 159 -15.62 6.61 8.63
C ILE A 159 -15.39 6.89 7.13
N ASN A 160 -16.40 7.38 6.41
CA ASN A 160 -16.26 7.75 5.00
C ASN A 160 -15.29 8.92 4.80
N THR A 161 -15.26 9.85 5.75
CA THR A 161 -14.43 11.06 5.72
C THR A 161 -13.03 10.81 6.29
N TRP A 162 -12.98 10.12 7.43
CA TRP A 162 -11.80 10.01 8.27
C TRP A 162 -11.23 8.59 8.32
N GLY A 163 -11.87 7.61 7.68
CA GLY A 163 -11.44 6.23 7.75
C GLY A 163 -11.59 5.63 9.14
N THR A 164 -10.77 4.62 9.41
CA THR A 164 -10.87 3.80 10.62
C THR A 164 -9.69 3.98 11.56
N HIS A 165 -8.54 4.44 11.06
CA HIS A 165 -7.31 4.60 11.84
C HIS A 165 -6.55 5.88 11.45
N ILE A 166 -5.60 6.29 12.29
CA ILE A 166 -4.62 7.34 12.03
C ILE A 166 -3.23 6.69 11.94
N ILE A 167 -2.48 7.01 10.89
CA ILE A 167 -1.11 6.51 10.67
C ILE A 167 -0.17 7.18 11.67
N THR A 168 0.48 6.40 12.54
CA THR A 168 1.46 6.92 13.52
C THR A 168 2.89 6.61 13.14
N ARG A 169 3.11 5.60 12.30
CA ARG A 169 4.43 5.28 11.78
C ARG A 169 4.38 4.81 10.33
N SER A 170 5.28 5.30 9.49
CA SER A 170 5.31 4.93 8.08
C SER A 170 6.71 4.87 7.50
N LEU A 171 6.81 4.15 6.37
CA LEU A 171 7.94 4.14 5.47
C LEU A 171 7.64 5.05 4.28
N VAL A 172 8.55 5.96 3.96
CA VAL A 172 8.40 6.95 2.90
C VAL A 172 9.56 6.86 1.91
N GLY A 173 9.29 7.00 0.62
CA GLY A 173 10.29 6.91 -0.46
C GLY A 173 9.67 6.68 -1.84
N GLY A 174 10.27 5.82 -2.66
CA GLY A 174 9.78 5.47 -4.00
C GLY A 174 9.51 3.98 -4.20
N MET A 175 8.66 3.64 -5.17
CA MET A 175 8.45 2.26 -5.62
C MET A 175 8.36 2.19 -7.14
N ILE A 176 8.94 1.14 -7.72
CA ILE A 176 8.66 0.69 -9.08
C ILE A 176 7.86 -0.60 -8.98
N GLU A 177 6.70 -0.63 -9.62
CA GLU A 177 5.87 -1.81 -9.74
C GLU A 177 5.73 -2.23 -11.20
N GLU A 178 6.04 -3.48 -11.49
CA GLU A 178 5.91 -4.05 -12.82
C GLU A 178 4.98 -5.26 -12.79
N ARG A 179 4.10 -5.33 -13.79
CA ARG A 179 3.07 -6.37 -13.92
C ARG A 179 3.20 -7.04 -15.26
N ALA A 180 3.19 -8.36 -15.27
CA ALA A 180 3.19 -9.16 -16.49
C ALA A 180 2.13 -10.25 -16.42
N LYS A 181 1.57 -10.61 -17.57
CA LYS A 181 0.77 -11.81 -17.77
C LYS A 181 1.69 -12.96 -18.14
N VAL A 182 1.50 -14.10 -17.50
CA VAL A 182 2.26 -15.33 -17.75
C VAL A 182 1.29 -16.50 -17.96
N PRO A 183 1.69 -17.59 -18.62
CA PRO A 183 0.81 -18.74 -18.78
C PRO A 183 0.42 -19.33 -17.42
N ARG A 184 -0.87 -19.63 -17.24
CA ARG A 184 -1.42 -20.26 -16.02
C ARG A 184 -1.31 -21.78 -16.00
N CYS A 185 -1.31 -22.43 -17.18
CA CYS A 185 -1.37 -23.89 -17.29
C CYS A 185 -0.17 -24.55 -18.02
N SER A 186 1.01 -23.94 -17.98
CA SER A 186 2.24 -24.53 -18.51
C SER A 186 2.61 -25.85 -17.82
N ARG A 187 3.02 -26.88 -18.57
CA ARG A 187 3.43 -28.20 -18.01
C ARG A 187 4.73 -28.14 -17.17
N ILE A 188 5.41 -27.00 -17.13
CA ILE A 188 6.72 -26.81 -16.48
C ILE A 188 6.63 -25.65 -15.49
N PHE A 189 5.91 -25.82 -14.38
CA PHE A 189 5.88 -24.82 -13.31
C PHE A 189 6.93 -25.07 -12.25
N ASP A 190 8.15 -24.64 -12.54
CA ASP A 190 8.99 -24.09 -11.48
C ASP A 190 8.71 -22.59 -11.41
N ASN A 191 7.80 -22.18 -10.49
CA ASN A 191 7.48 -20.76 -10.27
C ASN A 191 8.74 -19.94 -9.92
N ALA A 192 9.75 -20.54 -9.29
CA ALA A 192 11.00 -19.84 -8.98
C ALA A 192 11.82 -19.59 -10.26
N ARG A 193 11.87 -20.58 -11.17
CA ARG A 193 12.51 -20.42 -12.49
C ARG A 193 11.78 -19.43 -13.38
N LEU A 194 10.44 -19.50 -13.46
CA LEU A 194 9.64 -18.51 -14.19
C LEU A 194 9.82 -17.10 -13.58
N ALA A 195 9.75 -16.98 -12.25
CA ALA A 195 10.01 -15.73 -11.55
C ALA A 195 11.43 -15.20 -11.78
N HIS A 196 12.42 -16.05 -12.06
CA HIS A 196 13.78 -15.64 -12.44
C HIS A 196 13.88 -15.18 -13.90
N CYS A 197 13.15 -15.82 -14.81
CA CYS A 197 13.23 -15.57 -16.26
C CYS A 197 12.41 -14.37 -16.77
N ILE A 198 11.60 -13.71 -15.94
CA ILE A 198 10.84 -12.52 -16.34
C ILE A 198 11.79 -11.29 -16.39
N PRO A 199 12.02 -10.66 -17.56
CA PRO A 199 12.82 -9.45 -17.73
C PRO A 199 12.03 -8.20 -17.38
N PHE A 200 11.83 -8.00 -16.09
CA PHE A 200 11.55 -6.69 -15.57
C PHE A 200 12.80 -5.79 -15.67
N SER A 201 12.58 -4.47 -15.73
CA SER A 201 13.49 -3.43 -16.25
C SER A 201 14.95 -3.45 -15.78
N ASP A 202 15.24 -4.04 -14.62
CA ASP A 202 16.57 -4.03 -14.00
C ASP A 202 17.25 -5.40 -13.96
N ARG A 203 16.66 -6.40 -14.63
CA ARG A 203 17.25 -7.73 -14.69
C ARG A 203 18.20 -7.80 -15.87
N GLY A 204 19.47 -8.07 -15.56
CA GLY A 204 20.52 -8.27 -16.56
C GLY A 204 20.15 -9.34 -17.59
N PRO A 205 20.93 -9.46 -18.68
CA PRO A 205 20.59 -10.30 -19.81
C PRO A 205 20.18 -11.70 -19.35
N ILE A 206 18.95 -12.04 -19.72
CA ILE A 206 18.31 -13.31 -19.47
C ILE A 206 19.23 -14.42 -20.00
N SER A 207 19.59 -15.40 -19.17
CA SER A 207 20.38 -16.55 -19.65
C SER A 207 19.67 -17.22 -20.84
N SER A 208 20.40 -17.85 -21.75
CA SER A 208 19.82 -18.59 -22.89
C SER A 208 18.74 -19.60 -22.50
N ASN A 209 18.74 -20.04 -21.23
CA ASN A 209 17.80 -21.01 -20.66
C ASN A 209 16.43 -20.41 -20.27
N CYS A 210 16.22 -19.12 -20.53
CA CYS A 210 15.02 -18.38 -20.14
C CYS A 210 14.24 -17.78 -21.33
N THR A 211 14.78 -17.84 -22.56
CA THR A 211 14.11 -17.36 -23.78
C THR A 211 12.70 -17.91 -23.93
N TYR A 212 12.52 -19.21 -23.71
CA TYR A 212 11.19 -19.85 -23.72
C TYR A 212 10.18 -19.19 -22.77
N TYR A 213 10.59 -18.81 -21.56
CA TYR A 213 9.69 -18.19 -20.58
C TYR A 213 9.42 -16.73 -20.91
N THR A 214 10.41 -16.03 -21.46
CA THR A 214 10.28 -14.65 -21.92
C THR A 214 9.32 -14.55 -23.11
N ASP A 215 9.35 -15.49 -24.05
CA ASP A 215 8.47 -15.47 -25.22
C ASP A 215 6.99 -15.71 -24.86
N GLN A 216 6.74 -16.34 -23.71
CA GLN A 216 5.40 -16.70 -23.26
C GLN A 216 4.75 -15.65 -22.36
N MET A 217 5.45 -14.56 -22.04
CA MET A 217 4.94 -13.52 -21.16
C MET A 217 4.51 -12.29 -21.94
N ARG A 218 3.69 -11.46 -21.30
CA ARG A 218 3.36 -10.12 -21.77
C ARG A 218 3.51 -9.10 -20.64
N LEU A 219 4.45 -8.18 -20.76
CA LEU A 219 4.54 -7.03 -19.85
C LEU A 219 3.28 -6.15 -20.05
N ILE A 220 2.60 -5.84 -18.96
CA ILE A 220 1.34 -5.07 -18.97
C ILE A 220 1.62 -3.62 -18.59
N SER A 221 2.44 -3.41 -17.57
CA SER A 221 2.72 -2.07 -17.06
C SER A 221 3.98 -2.02 -16.24
N LYS A 222 4.67 -0.86 -16.30
CA LYS A 222 5.62 -0.38 -15.29
C LYS A 222 5.03 0.90 -14.68
N ARG A 223 4.93 0.97 -13.37
CA ARG A 223 4.39 2.12 -12.63
C ARG A 223 5.40 2.59 -11.61
N ARG A 224 5.52 3.91 -11.46
CA ARG A 224 6.35 4.55 -10.44
C ARG A 224 5.46 5.21 -9.39
N LEU A 225 5.87 5.13 -8.13
CA LEU A 225 5.28 5.86 -7.02
C LEU A 225 6.37 6.70 -6.37
N GLY A 226 6.09 7.99 -6.17
CA GLY A 226 7.05 8.95 -5.66
C GLY A 226 8.10 9.35 -6.70
N GLY A 227 8.82 10.43 -6.43
CA GLY A 227 9.68 11.12 -7.37
C GLY A 227 8.90 11.75 -8.52
N ASP A 228 9.64 12.15 -9.54
CA ASP A 228 9.10 12.59 -10.83
C ASP A 228 8.83 11.35 -11.70
N VAL A 229 7.55 10.96 -11.79
CA VAL A 229 7.13 9.72 -12.44
C VAL A 229 7.34 9.73 -13.96
N GLU A 230 7.54 10.90 -14.56
CA GLU A 230 7.79 11.07 -16.00
C GLU A 230 9.24 10.73 -16.38
N ILE A 231 10.14 10.57 -15.41
CA ILE A 231 11.53 10.20 -15.68
C ILE A 231 11.64 8.70 -15.95
N ASP A 232 12.00 8.36 -17.19
CA ASP A 232 12.13 6.97 -17.63
C ASP A 232 13.37 6.25 -17.12
N ASN A 233 14.47 6.98 -16.87
CA ASN A 233 15.69 6.39 -16.35
C ASN A 233 15.60 6.15 -14.85
N ASP A 234 15.70 4.90 -14.42
CA ASP A 234 15.51 4.55 -12.99
C ASP A 234 16.56 5.19 -12.06
N ASN A 235 17.79 5.44 -12.53
CA ASN A 235 18.80 6.11 -11.71
C ASN A 235 18.57 7.61 -11.59
N GLU A 236 18.02 8.24 -12.63
CA GLU A 236 17.63 9.64 -12.62
C GLU A 236 16.36 9.84 -11.79
N TRP A 237 15.35 8.99 -11.96
CA TRP A 237 14.13 8.97 -11.15
C TRP A 237 14.46 8.87 -9.65
N LYS A 238 15.38 7.96 -9.26
CA LYS A 238 15.85 7.81 -7.87
C LYS A 238 16.32 9.11 -7.24
N ARG A 239 16.96 10.00 -8.01
CA ARG A 239 17.47 11.30 -7.53
C ARG A 239 16.36 12.30 -7.21
N THR A 240 15.15 12.09 -7.74
CA THR A 240 13.98 12.94 -7.50
C THR A 240 13.12 12.49 -6.31
N LEU A 241 13.43 11.32 -5.71
CA LEU A 241 12.61 10.76 -4.65
C LEU A 241 12.51 11.66 -3.42
N ALA A 242 13.60 12.35 -3.06
CA ALA A 242 13.60 13.22 -1.89
C ALA A 242 12.67 14.44 -2.03
N THR A 243 12.45 14.93 -3.24
CA THR A 243 11.61 16.10 -3.51
C THR A 243 10.13 15.76 -3.65
N GLY A 244 9.78 14.50 -3.95
CA GLY A 244 8.40 14.07 -4.11
C GLY A 244 8.14 12.63 -3.65
N PRO A 245 8.52 12.22 -2.42
CA PRO A 245 8.39 10.84 -2.01
C PRO A 245 6.92 10.44 -1.81
N ALA A 246 6.64 9.15 -1.95
CA ALA A 246 5.36 8.52 -1.66
C ALA A 246 5.38 7.82 -0.30
N LEU A 247 4.19 7.68 0.29
CA LEU A 247 3.94 6.74 1.38
C LEU A 247 4.02 5.32 0.83
N LEU A 248 5.02 4.54 1.29
CA LEU A 248 5.29 3.19 0.79
C LEU A 248 4.69 2.10 1.67
N GLN A 249 4.63 2.37 2.98
CA GLN A 249 4.18 1.39 3.98
C GLN A 249 3.66 2.08 5.25
N ILE A 250 2.64 1.49 5.88
CA ILE A 250 2.08 1.94 7.16
C ILE A 250 2.53 0.98 8.26
N LEU A 251 3.59 1.35 8.96
CA LEU A 251 4.21 0.47 9.95
C LEU A 251 3.37 0.36 11.21
N GLU A 252 2.74 1.45 11.64
CA GLU A 252 1.88 1.50 12.82
C GLU A 252 0.74 2.50 12.61
N MET A 253 -0.40 2.21 13.22
CA MET A 253 -1.60 3.05 13.19
C MET A 253 -2.39 2.87 14.47
N VAL A 254 -3.18 3.88 14.83
CA VAL A 254 -4.08 3.86 15.99
C VAL A 254 -5.53 4.02 15.55
N PRO A 255 -6.47 3.26 16.11
CA PRO A 255 -7.88 3.34 15.75
C PRO A 255 -8.52 4.62 16.31
N TRP A 256 -9.53 5.15 15.61
CA TRP A 256 -10.23 6.37 16.05
C TRP A 256 -10.89 6.23 17.43
N TYR A 257 -11.32 5.03 17.80
CA TYR A 257 -11.97 4.76 19.09
C TYR A 257 -11.02 4.89 20.31
N ASP A 258 -9.71 5.04 20.10
CA ASP A 258 -8.77 5.32 21.18
C ASP A 258 -8.73 6.81 21.57
N PHE A 259 -9.35 7.67 20.76
CA PHE A 259 -9.53 9.11 21.07
C PHE A 259 -10.88 9.42 21.73
N ILE A 260 -11.70 8.39 21.99
CA ILE A 260 -13.02 8.53 22.61
C ILE A 260 -12.97 8.08 24.07
N THR A 261 -13.42 8.97 24.96
CA THR A 261 -13.53 8.70 26.40
C THR A 261 -14.90 8.09 26.77
N ASP A 262 -15.97 8.47 26.07
CA ASP A 262 -17.31 7.93 26.31
C ASP A 262 -17.38 6.45 25.88
N LYS A 263 -17.81 5.59 26.82
CA LYS A 263 -17.82 4.13 26.62
C LYS A 263 -18.82 3.69 25.54
N ALA A 264 -19.98 4.34 25.45
CA ALA A 264 -21.02 3.99 24.49
C ALA A 264 -20.59 4.41 23.07
N VAL A 265 -20.10 5.64 22.92
CA VAL A 265 -19.57 6.14 21.63
C VAL A 265 -18.40 5.27 21.16
N LYS A 266 -17.48 4.90 22.07
CA LYS A 266 -16.36 4.00 21.77
C LYS A 266 -16.86 2.66 21.23
N GLN A 267 -17.85 2.07 21.90
CA GLN A 267 -18.40 0.78 21.49
C GLN A 267 -19.12 0.84 20.14
N ASN A 268 -19.87 1.91 19.88
CA ASN A 268 -20.54 2.15 18.61
C ASN A 268 -19.53 2.26 17.45
N LEU A 269 -18.43 3.00 17.66
CA LEU A 269 -17.37 3.14 16.67
C LEU A 269 -16.64 1.82 16.40
N ILE A 270 -16.39 1.01 17.45
CA ILE A 270 -15.86 -0.35 17.29
C ILE A 270 -16.81 -1.20 16.43
N THR A 271 -18.12 -1.13 16.68
CA THR A 271 -19.12 -1.90 15.95
C THR A 271 -19.11 -1.56 14.46
N ILE A 272 -19.18 -0.28 14.11
CA ILE A 272 -19.25 0.13 12.70
C ILE A 272 -17.94 -0.13 11.94
N MET A 273 -16.79 0.05 12.60
CA MET A 273 -15.48 -0.28 12.03
C MET A 273 -15.34 -1.78 11.74
N ARG A 274 -15.85 -2.65 12.63
CA ARG A 274 -15.86 -4.11 12.41
C ARG A 274 -16.82 -4.53 11.32
N TYR A 275 -18.01 -3.93 11.29
CA TYR A 275 -19.00 -4.17 10.23
C TYR A 275 -18.41 -3.85 8.85
N ARG A 276 -17.79 -2.68 8.70
CA ARG A 276 -17.15 -2.26 7.46
C ARG A 276 -16.02 -3.19 7.01
N GLN A 277 -15.13 -3.56 7.93
CA GLN A 277 -14.06 -4.52 7.64
C GLN A 277 -14.62 -5.86 7.14
N THR A 278 -15.63 -6.39 7.84
CA THR A 278 -16.26 -7.68 7.51
C THR A 278 -16.91 -7.64 6.13
N ASN A 279 -17.67 -6.58 5.82
CA ASN A 279 -18.33 -6.43 4.53
C ASN A 279 -17.34 -6.26 3.38
N PHE A 280 -16.27 -5.50 3.61
CA PHE A 280 -15.23 -5.30 2.61
C PHE A 280 -14.49 -6.62 2.32
N ASP A 281 -14.11 -7.35 3.38
CA ASP A 281 -13.52 -8.68 3.26
C ASP A 281 -14.45 -9.67 2.56
N PHE A 282 -15.74 -9.68 2.90
CA PHE A 282 -16.70 -10.54 2.21
C PHE A 282 -16.78 -10.19 0.71
N SER A 283 -16.93 -8.90 0.40
CA SER A 283 -17.04 -8.40 -0.95
C SER A 283 -15.83 -8.74 -1.83
N GLN A 284 -14.61 -8.56 -1.31
CA GLN A 284 -13.40 -8.88 -2.06
C GLN A 284 -13.22 -10.38 -2.28
N ALA A 285 -13.52 -11.19 -1.26
CA ALA A 285 -13.43 -12.64 -1.38
C ALA A 285 -14.43 -13.15 -2.43
N GLU A 286 -15.64 -12.57 -2.45
CA GLU A 286 -16.65 -12.92 -3.43
C GLU A 286 -16.25 -12.52 -4.85
N SER A 287 -15.70 -11.31 -5.07
CA SER A 287 -15.17 -10.92 -6.38
C SER A 287 -14.07 -11.88 -6.86
N ALA A 288 -13.14 -12.25 -5.99
CA ALA A 288 -12.09 -13.22 -6.32
C ALA A 288 -12.67 -14.60 -6.67
N ARG A 289 -13.60 -15.11 -5.85
CA ARG A 289 -14.27 -16.40 -6.07
C ARG A 289 -15.04 -16.44 -7.39
N LEU A 290 -15.72 -15.35 -7.76
CA LEU A 290 -16.46 -15.25 -9.01
C LEU A 290 -15.52 -15.32 -10.23
N VAL A 291 -14.38 -14.62 -10.20
CA VAL A 291 -13.38 -14.71 -11.28
C VAL A 291 -12.78 -16.12 -11.33
N ASP A 292 -12.42 -16.70 -10.18
CA ASP A 292 -11.83 -18.03 -10.12
C ASP A 292 -12.78 -19.12 -10.60
N SER A 293 -14.09 -18.98 -10.38
CA SER A 293 -15.11 -19.92 -10.88
C SER A 293 -15.19 -19.99 -12.41
N ARG A 294 -14.65 -18.98 -13.11
CA ARG A 294 -14.56 -18.94 -14.58
C ARG A 294 -13.28 -19.55 -15.11
N LEU A 295 -12.32 -19.88 -14.24
CA LEU A 295 -11.08 -20.54 -14.63
C LEU A 295 -11.34 -22.03 -14.83
N GLN A 296 -11.13 -22.53 -16.04
CA GLN A 296 -11.16 -23.97 -16.25
C GLN A 296 -9.95 -24.63 -15.55
N PRO A 297 -10.04 -25.90 -15.11
CA PRO A 297 -8.89 -26.63 -14.60
C PRO A 297 -7.76 -26.65 -15.64
N CYS A 298 -6.51 -26.57 -15.19
CA CYS A 298 -5.40 -26.86 -16.08
C CYS A 298 -5.48 -28.35 -16.43
N ILE A 299 -5.72 -28.65 -17.70
CA ILE A 299 -5.73 -30.04 -18.17
C ILE A 299 -4.30 -30.54 -18.06
N SER A 300 -4.04 -31.40 -17.08
CA SER A 300 -2.82 -32.18 -16.99
C SER A 300 -2.82 -33.13 -18.17
N GLY A 301 -2.28 -32.68 -19.30
CA GLY A 301 -2.15 -33.54 -20.45
C GLY A 301 -1.18 -34.68 -20.13
N SER A 302 -1.68 -35.90 -20.31
CA SER A 302 -0.95 -37.14 -20.52
C SER A 302 0.25 -36.99 -21.45
#